data_AF-X1JVX8-F1
#
_entry.id   AF-X1JVX8-F1
#
_cell.length_a   1.000
_cell.length_b   1.000
_cell.length_c   1.000
_cell.angle_alpha   90.00
_cell.angle_beta   90.00
_cell.angle_gamma   90.00
#
_symmetry.space_group_name_H-M   'P 1'
#
loop_
_entity.id
_entity.type
_entity.pdbx_description
1 polymer ?
#
loop_
_entity_poly.entity_id
_entity_poly.type
_entity_poly.pdbx_seq_one_letter_code
_entity_poly.pdbx_strand_id
1 'polypeptide(L)' 'MFEIKKEYVVTNDNKKKAVLIDIETFEKLEEILESYGLGKYMEEIEGEEVLSIDNARSYYGTLKKD' A
#
# COMPACT_ATOMS: atom_id res chain seq x y z
N MET A 1 1.22 11.56 16.84
CA MET A 1 1.58 11.80 15.43
C MET A 1 3.08 11.56 15.32
N PHE A 2 3.52 10.65 14.45
CA PHE A 2 4.96 10.39 14.29
C PHE A 2 5.66 11.67 13.82
N GLU A 3 6.75 12.03 14.49
CA GLU A 3 7.56 13.17 14.06
C GLU A 3 8.46 12.72 12.90
N ILE A 4 8.00 12.99 11.69
CA ILE A 4 8.72 12.66 10.46
C ILE A 4 9.79 13.73 10.23
N LYS A 5 11.06 13.35 10.39
CA LYS A 5 12.20 14.19 9.99
C LYS A 5 12.18 14.33 8.48
N LYS A 6 12.11 15.56 7.99
CA LYS A 6 11.99 15.85 6.57
C LYS A 6 12.69 17.13 6.17
N GLU A 7 13.30 17.08 5.01
CA GLU A 7 13.88 18.23 4.32
C GLU A 7 13.10 18.48 3.04
N TYR A 8 13.15 19.71 2.53
CA TYR A 8 12.42 20.09 1.31
C TYR A 8 13.38 20.53 0.21
N VAL A 9 13.17 20.00 -0.99
CA VAL A 9 13.74 20.57 -2.20
C VAL A 9 12.80 21.69 -2.66
N VAL A 10 13.30 22.92 -2.65
CA VAL A 10 12.55 24.12 -3.01
C VAL A 10 12.99 24.68 -4.36
N THR A 11 12.04 25.23 -5.12
CA THR A 11 12.28 25.96 -6.36
C THR A 11 12.77 27.39 -6.08
N ASN A 12 13.22 28.09 -7.12
CA ASN A 12 13.65 29.49 -7.03
C ASN A 12 12.52 30.45 -6.59
N ASP A 13 11.26 30.11 -6.86
CA ASP A 13 10.08 30.84 -6.38
C ASP A 13 9.57 30.36 -5.01
N ASN A 14 10.44 29.68 -4.24
CA ASN A 14 10.20 29.19 -2.88
C ASN A 14 9.02 28.20 -2.76
N LYS A 15 8.77 27.40 -3.81
CA LYS A 15 7.76 26.34 -3.78
C LYS A 15 8.41 24.99 -3.47
N LYS A 16 7.77 24.22 -2.60
CA LYS A 16 8.20 22.83 -2.29
C LYS A 16 7.95 21.95 -3.50
N LYS A 17 9.01 21.34 -4.04
CA LYS A 17 8.96 20.44 -5.20
C LYS A 17 9.06 18.97 -4.80
N ALA A 18 9.89 18.67 -3.81
CA ALA A 18 10.08 17.33 -3.28
C ALA A 18 10.36 17.38 -1.78
N VAL A 19 10.23 16.23 -1.14
CA VAL A 19 10.60 16.00 0.26
C VAL A 19 11.68 14.92 0.29
N LEU A 20 12.69 15.12 1.13
CA LEU A 20 13.68 14.11 1.46
C LEU A 20 13.38 13.61 2.87
N ILE A 21 13.30 12.29 3.01
CA ILE A 21 13.13 11.57 4.27
C ILE A 21 14.13 10.41 4.28
N ASP A 22 14.48 9.91 5.45
CA ASP A 22 15.29 8.69 5.55
C ASP A 22 14.51 7.48 5.01
N ILE A 23 15.27 6.49 4.53
CA ILE A 23 14.70 5.32 3.86
C ILE A 23 13.80 4.51 4.79
N GLU A 24 14.16 4.37 6.06
CA GLU A 24 13.35 3.64 7.06
C GLU A 24 11.98 4.31 7.26
N THR A 25 11.96 5.64 7.28
CA THR A 25 10.71 6.39 7.37
C THR A 25 9.87 6.25 6.10
N PHE A 26 10.49 6.22 4.91
CA PHE A 26 9.78 5.97 3.66
C PHE A 26 9.13 4.58 3.64
N GLU A 27 9.90 3.54 3.93
CA GLU A 27 9.44 2.15 3.94
C GLU A 27 8.30 1.95 4.95
N LYS A 28 8.40 2.56 6.14
CA LYS A 28 7.34 2.52 7.15
C LYS A 28 6.06 3.22 6.68
N LEU A 29 6.16 4.29 5.89
CA LEU A 29 4.99 4.92 5.30
C LEU A 29 4.33 4.02 4.27
N GLU A 30 5.10 3.34 3.41
CA GLU A 30 4.57 2.37 2.46
C GLU A 30 3.87 1.21 3.19
N GLU A 31 4.52 0.59 4.17
CA GLU A 31 3.96 -0.52 4.95
C GLU A 31 2.61 -0.16 5.57
N ILE A 32 2.48 1.03 6.16
CA ILE A 32 1.24 1.48 6.77
C ILE A 32 0.15 1.68 5.72
N LEU A 33 0.47 2.30 4.58
CA LEU A 33 -0.49 2.56 3.51
C LEU A 33 -0.97 1.25 2.86
N GLU A 34 -0.05 0.33 2.57
CA GLU A 34 -0.36 -0.99 2.02
C GLU A 34 -1.18 -1.83 2.99
N SER A 35 -0.79 -1.88 4.26
CA SER A 35 -1.52 -2.61 5.29
C SER A 35 -2.93 -2.08 5.48
N TYR A 36 -3.10 -0.75 5.44
CA TYR A 36 -4.43 -0.14 5.51
C TYR A 36 -5.28 -0.47 4.28
N GLY A 37 -4.71 -0.35 3.08
CA GLY A 37 -5.39 -0.69 1.83
C GLY A 37 -5.82 -2.16 1.79
N LEU A 38 -4.91 -3.07 2.15
CA LEU A 38 -5.20 -4.50 2.25
C LEU A 38 -6.29 -4.78 3.28
N GLY A 39 -6.22 -4.16 4.45
CA GLY A 39 -7.27 -4.28 5.48
C GLY A 39 -8.64 -3.86 4.95
N LYS A 40 -8.71 -2.77 4.17
CA LYS A 40 -9.96 -2.33 3.53
C LYS A 40 -10.47 -3.33 2.48
N TYR A 41 -9.60 -3.89 1.65
CA TYR A 41 -10.01 -4.93 0.72
C TYR A 41 -10.54 -6.18 1.43
N MET A 42 -9.94 -6.55 2.58
CA MET A 42 -10.42 -7.67 3.39
C MET A 42 -11.79 -7.38 4.02
N GLU A 43 -12.03 -6.16 4.50
CA GLU A 43 -13.36 -5.74 5.00
C GLU A 43 -14.43 -5.80 3.90
N GLU A 44 -14.10 -5.40 2.66
CA GLU A 44 -15.04 -5.41 1.53
C GLU A 44 -15.55 -6.82 1.18
N ILE A 45 -14.73 -7.85 1.43
CA ILE A 45 -15.06 -9.25 1.12
C ILE A 45 -15.39 -10.11 2.35
N GLU A 46 -15.56 -9.51 3.54
CA GLU A 46 -15.70 -10.25 4.81
C GLU A 46 -16.86 -11.27 4.80
N GLY A 47 -17.94 -10.97 4.06
CA GLY A 47 -19.11 -11.83 3.91
C GLY A 47 -19.09 -12.76 2.69
N GLU A 48 -18.05 -12.72 1.87
CA GLU A 48 -17.95 -13.57 0.69
C GLU A 48 -17.61 -15.03 1.04
N GLU A 49 -17.92 -15.94 0.12
CA GLU A 49 -17.64 -17.36 0.32
C GLU A 49 -16.12 -17.62 0.34
N VAL A 50 -15.65 -18.23 1.44
CA VAL A 50 -14.27 -18.70 1.53
C VAL A 50 -14.12 -20.01 0.77
N LEU A 51 -13.33 -19.98 -0.31
CA LEU A 51 -13.03 -21.17 -1.09
C LEU A 51 -12.10 -22.13 -0.33
N SER A 52 -12.34 -23.43 -0.48
CA SER A 52 -11.36 -24.45 -0.12
C SER A 52 -10.10 -24.29 -0.97
N ILE A 53 -8.96 -24.82 -0.50
CA ILE A 53 -7.70 -24.72 -1.25
C ILE A 53 -7.79 -25.32 -2.66
N ASP A 54 -8.55 -26.41 -2.84
CA ASP A 54 -8.72 -27.06 -4.14
C ASP A 54 -9.59 -26.22 -5.09
N ASN A 55 -10.66 -25.63 -4.57
CA ASN A 55 -11.54 -24.73 -5.35
C ASN A 55 -10.81 -23.43 -5.70
N ALA A 56 -10.05 -22.86 -4.77
CA ALA A 56 -9.24 -21.67 -4.99
C ALA A 56 -8.19 -21.89 -6.09
N ARG A 57 -7.48 -23.02 -6.07
CA ARG A 57 -6.51 -23.39 -7.13
C ARG A 57 -7.17 -23.57 -8.48
N SER A 58 -8.34 -24.23 -8.51
CA SER A 58 -9.10 -24.45 -9.74
C SER A 58 -9.58 -23.12 -10.34
N TYR A 59 -10.14 -22.24 -9.51
CA TYR A 59 -10.57 -20.91 -9.89
C TYR A 59 -9.40 -20.04 -10.38
N TYR A 60 -8.27 -20.03 -9.67
CA TYR A 60 -7.08 -19.28 -10.09
C TYR A 60 -6.58 -19.71 -11.48
N GLY A 61 -6.73 -20.99 -11.83
CA GLY A 61 -6.39 -21.51 -13.15
C GLY A 61 -7.26 -21.00 -14.30
N THR A 62 -8.48 -20.52 -14.03
CA THR A 62 -9.41 -19.98 -15.05
C THR A 62 -9.24 -18.47 -15.28
N LEU A 63 -8.55 -17.77 -14.37
CA LEU A 63 -8.26 -16.36 -14.52
C LEU A 63 -7.33 -16.14 -15.72
N LYS A 64 -7.62 -15.10 -16.51
CA LYS A 64 -6.74 -14.69 -17.61
C LYS A 64 -5.36 -14.39 -17.05
N LYS A 65 -4.35 -14.98 -17.67
CA LYS A 65 -2.95 -14.65 -17.43
C LYS A 65 -2.58 -13.66 -18.52
N ASP A 66 -2.42 -12.40 -18.13
CA ASP A 66 -1.81 -11.37 -18.98
C ASP A 66 -0.32 -11.65 -19.17
#